data_AF-A0A817N603-F1
#
_entry.id   AF-A0A817N603-F1
#
_cell.length_a   1.000
_cell.length_b   1.000
_cell.length_c   1.000
_cell.angle_alpha   90.00
_cell.angle_beta   90.00
_cell.angle_gamma   90.00
#
_symmetry.space_group_name_H-M   'P 1'
#
loop_
_entity.id
_entity.type
_entity.pdbx_description
1 polymer ?
#
loop_
_entity_poly.entity_id
_entity_poly.type
_entity_poly.pdbx_seq_one_letter_code
_entity_poly.pdbx_strand_id
1 'polypeptide(L)' 'MTEKFYHGDPNRGNHFWIYPTGKELVTHRWDAYDPSEICNNCTLIDEDSDTELKEYQCNGHDKAVGDGDRQAQIIKRRRG' A
#
# COMPACT_ATOMS: atom_id res chain seq x y z
N MET A 1 0.87 24.45 -1.29
CA MET A 1 0.20 23.60 -0.28
C MET A 1 0.41 22.17 -0.75
N THR A 2 0.99 21.28 0.06
CA THR A 2 1.09 19.86 -0.31
C THR A 2 -0.22 19.17 0.04
N GLU A 3 -0.81 18.47 -0.92
CA GLU A 3 -1.95 17.61 -0.62
C GLU A 3 -1.41 16.29 -0.09
N LYS A 4 -1.94 15.81 1.04
CA LYS A 4 -1.57 14.48 1.54
C LYS A 4 -2.41 13.42 0.86
N PHE A 5 -1.78 12.33 0.41
CA PHE A 5 -2.47 11.11 -0.02
C PHE A 5 -2.05 9.92 0.84
N TYR A 6 -2.90 8.90 0.91
CA TYR A 6 -2.73 7.74 1.77
C TYR A 6 -2.93 6.46 0.97
N HIS A 7 -2.14 5.43 1.28
CA HIS A 7 -2.31 4.06 0.79
C HIS A 7 -3.15 3.23 1.75
N GLY A 8 -3.64 2.08 1.31
CA GLY A 8 -4.54 1.22 2.08
C GLY A 8 -6.00 1.54 1.84
N ASP A 9 -6.87 0.87 2.57
CA ASP A 9 -8.31 0.97 2.35
C ASP A 9 -8.90 2.22 3.04
N PRO A 10 -9.47 3.20 2.28
CA PRO A 10 -10.05 4.40 2.87
C PRO A 10 -11.22 4.11 3.83
N ASN A 11 -11.93 2.99 3.63
CA ASN A 11 -13.04 2.58 4.51
C ASN A 11 -12.54 1.93 5.81
N ARG A 12 -11.27 1.54 5.86
CA ARG A 12 -10.59 0.98 7.05
C ARG A 12 -9.55 1.95 7.62
N GLY A 13 -9.75 3.26 7.46
CA GLY A 13 -8.85 4.27 8.02
C GLY A 13 -7.44 4.27 7.38
N ASN A 14 -7.34 3.86 6.11
CA ASN A 14 -6.08 3.69 5.37
C ASN A 14 -5.21 2.55 5.92
N HIS A 15 -5.85 1.52 6.48
CA HIS A 15 -5.18 0.32 6.93
C HIS A 15 -5.00 -0.67 5.78
N PHE A 16 -3.98 -1.51 5.91
CA PHE A 16 -3.71 -2.63 5.03
C PHE A 16 -3.12 -3.80 5.82
N TRP A 17 -3.29 -5.01 5.30
CA TRP A 17 -2.87 -6.23 5.98
C TRP A 17 -1.80 -6.96 5.18
N ILE A 18 -0.81 -7.47 5.91
CA ILE A 18 0.26 -8.29 5.38
C ILE A 18 0.04 -9.72 5.85
N TYR A 19 -0.22 -10.57 4.87
CA TYR A 19 -0.48 -11.99 5.07
C TYR A 19 0.83 -12.77 4.96
N PRO A 20 0.94 -13.92 5.65
CA PRO A 20 2.02 -14.87 5.41
C PRO A 20 2.02 -15.36 3.96
N THR A 21 3.21 -15.56 3.39
CA THR A 21 3.37 -16.05 2.02
C THR A 21 2.57 -17.33 1.80
N GLY A 22 1.72 -17.34 0.77
CA GLY A 22 0.91 -18.49 0.38
C GLY A 22 -0.48 -18.56 1.03
N LYS A 23 -0.82 -17.61 1.90
CA LYS A 23 -2.21 -17.42 2.36
C LYS A 23 -3.01 -16.62 1.34
N GLU A 24 -4.30 -16.90 1.20
CA GLU A 24 -5.17 -16.13 0.32
C GLU A 24 -5.34 -14.70 0.86
N LEU A 25 -5.14 -13.71 -0.02
CA LEU A 25 -5.37 -12.31 0.30
C LEU A 25 -6.87 -12.02 0.23
N VAL A 26 -7.44 -11.45 1.28
CA VAL A 26 -8.86 -11.08 1.31
C VAL A 26 -9.15 -9.99 0.28
N THR A 27 -8.30 -8.95 0.23
CA THR A 27 -8.43 -7.86 -0.73
C THR A 27 -7.09 -7.58 -1.41
N HIS A 28 -6.83 -8.22 -2.54
CA HIS A 28 -5.60 -8.04 -3.35
C HIS A 28 -5.24 -6.57 -3.69
N ARG A 29 -6.20 -5.64 -3.61
CA ARG A 29 -5.95 -4.21 -3.86
C ARG A 29 -5.17 -3.54 -2.72
N TRP A 30 -5.42 -3.97 -1.49
CA TRP A 30 -4.93 -3.31 -0.29
C TRP A 30 -4.05 -4.23 0.55
N ASP A 31 -4.24 -5.53 0.45
CA ASP A 31 -3.51 -6.53 1.23
C ASP A 31 -2.40 -7.13 0.37
N ALA A 32 -1.28 -7.50 0.99
CA ALA A 32 -0.09 -8.01 0.31
C ALA A 32 0.67 -9.04 1.16
N TYR A 33 1.79 -9.56 0.64
CA TYR A 33 2.71 -10.39 1.42
C TYR A 33 3.93 -9.59 1.93
N ASP A 34 4.15 -8.39 1.37
CA ASP A 34 5.21 -7.48 1.78
C ASP A 34 4.66 -6.04 1.89
N PRO A 35 4.90 -5.33 3.01
CA PRO A 35 4.38 -3.98 3.21
C PRO A 35 4.88 -2.97 2.18
N SER A 36 6.10 -3.14 1.65
CA SER A 36 6.68 -2.24 0.66
C SER A 36 5.97 -2.25 -0.70
N GLU A 37 5.18 -3.29 -0.99
CA GLU A 37 4.31 -3.35 -2.17
C GLU A 37 3.14 -2.36 -2.09
N ILE A 38 2.73 -1.99 -0.86
CA ILE A 38 1.62 -1.07 -0.61
C ILE A 38 2.13 0.32 -0.25
N CYS A 39 3.07 0.41 0.70
CA CYS A 39 3.49 1.68 1.27
C CYS A 39 4.89 1.58 1.90
N ASN A 40 5.75 2.58 1.65
CA ASN A 40 7.04 2.70 2.33
C ASN A 40 7.03 3.71 3.50
N ASN A 41 5.91 4.39 3.73
CA ASN A 41 5.70 5.31 4.84
C ASN A 41 4.51 4.84 5.70
N CYS A 42 4.70 3.73 6.39
CA CYS A 42 3.67 3.09 7.20
C CYS A 42 4.21 2.65 8.57
N THR A 43 3.29 2.37 9.48
CA THR A 43 3.58 1.87 10.81
C THR A 43 2.78 0.59 11.06
N LEU A 44 3.42 -0.41 11.67
CA LEU A 44 2.75 -1.63 12.17
C LEU A 44 1.87 -1.23 13.36
N ILE A 45 0.57 -1.52 13.26
CA ILE A 45 -0.43 -1.21 14.28
C ILE A 45 -0.71 -2.43 15.14
N ASP A 46 -0.81 -3.60 14.52
CA ASP A 46 -1.10 -4.85 15.23
C ASP A 46 -0.46 -6.05 14.53
N GLU A 47 -0.20 -7.10 15.30
CA GLU A 47 0.32 -8.39 14.81
C GLU A 47 -0.39 -9.52 15.55
N ASP A 48 -1.18 -10.29 14.79
CA ASP A 48 -1.86 -11.46 15.30
C ASP A 48 -0.88 -12.65 15.32
N SER A 49 -0.57 -13.14 16.52
CA SER A 49 0.41 -14.21 16.73
C SER A 49 -0.07 -15.59 16.28
N ASP A 50 -1.39 -15.80 16.19
CA ASP A 50 -1.99 -17.09 15.80
C ASP A 50 -2.06 -17.25 14.28
N THR A 51 -2.31 -16.15 13.57
CA THR A 51 -2.47 -16.11 12.12
C THR A 51 -1.25 -15.56 11.38
N GLU A 52 -0.29 -15.00 12.12
CA GLU A 52 0.88 -14.25 11.60
C GLU A 52 0.47 -13.06 10.71
N LEU A 53 -0.77 -12.58 10.86
CA LEU A 53 -1.32 -11.47 10.11
C LEU A 53 -0.85 -10.16 10.73
N LYS A 54 -0.37 -9.24 9.90
CA LYS A 54 0.13 -7.94 10.35
C LYS A 54 -0.70 -6.82 9.79
N GLU A 55 -1.11 -5.89 10.64
CA GLU A 55 -1.89 -4.72 10.28
C GLU A 55 -1.02 -3.48 10.25
N TYR A 56 -1.07 -2.74 9.15
CA TYR A 56 -0.30 -1.51 8.96
C TYR A 56 -1.21 -0.34 8.63
N GLN A 57 -0.79 0.87 9.03
CA GLN A 57 -1.44 2.12 8.65
C GLN A 57 -0.47 3.02 7.88
N CYS A 58 -0.94 3.63 6.80
CA CYS A 58 -0.17 4.63 6.05
C CYS A 58 -0.12 5.97 6.82
N ASN A 59 1.08 6.52 6.98
CA ASN A 59 1.31 7.82 7.65
C ASN A 59 1.08 9.03 6.72
N GLY A 60 0.71 8.77 5.47
CA GLY A 60 0.47 9.76 4.43
C GLY A 60 1.72 10.13 3.65
N HIS A 61 1.51 10.63 2.44
CA HIS A 61 2.56 11.05 1.52
C HIS A 61 2.25 12.45 1.04
N ASP A 62 3.27 13.30 0.97
CA ASP A 62 3.14 14.60 0.35
C ASP A 62 3.05 14.43 -1.17
N LYS A 63 1.91 14.80 -1.75
CA LYS A 63 1.80 15.00 -3.18
C LYS A 63 2.44 16.34 -3.50
N ALA A 64 3.46 16.33 -4.35
CA ALA A 64 3.96 17.56 -4.94
C ALA A 64 2.85 18.17 -5.80
N VAL A 65 2.16 19.18 -5.26
CA VAL A 65 1.18 19.97 -6.00
C VAL A 65 2.00 20.96 -6.84
N GLY A 66 2.41 20.54 -8.03
CA GLY A 66 3.32 21.35 -8.86
C GLY A 66 3.75 20.81 -10.22
N ASP A 67 3.58 19.52 -10.52
CA ASP A 67 3.87 18.97 -11.86
C ASP A 67 2.59 18.39 -12.45
N GLY A 68 1.98 19.16 -13.36
CA GLY A 68 0.84 18.72 -14.14
C GLY A 68 1.11 17.40 -14.84
N ASP A 69 0.07 16.57 -14.89
CA ASP A 69 -0.13 15.55 -15.92
C ASP A 69 1.08 14.64 -16.22
N ARG A 70 1.28 13.62 -15.39
CA ARG A 70 1.81 12.33 -15.87
C ARG A 70 0.89 11.19 -15.48
N GLN A 71 -0.31 11.21 -16.06
CA GLN A 71 -1.05 9.98 -16.29
C GLN A 71 -0.20 9.06 -17.19
N ALA A 72 -0.17 7.78 -16.81
CA ALA A 72 0.03 6.62 -17.68
C ALA A 72 1.25 6.61 -18.62
N GLN A 73 2.36 5.99 -18.18
CA GLN A 73 3.19 5.19 -19.09
C GLN A 73 3.70 3.92 -18.40
N ILE A 74 2.78 2.95 -18.23
CA ILE A 74 3.13 1.55 -18.48
C ILE A 74 3.46 1.47 -19.97
N ILE A 75 4.74 1.62 -20.34
CA ILE A 75 5.23 1.19 -21.64
C ILE A 75 6.28 0.12 -21.43
N LYS A 76 5.80 -1.12 -21.54
CA LYS A 76 6.44 -2.29 -22.16
C LYS A 76 7.93 -2.10 -22.47
N ARG A 77 8.80 -2.80 -21.73
CA ARG A 77 10.07 -3.29 -22.28
C ARG A 77 10.10 -4.82 -22.24
N ARG A 78 9.25 -5.42 -23.08
CA ARG A 78 9.56 -6.68 -23.78
C ARG A 78 10.22 -6.31 -25.11
N ARG A 79 11.42 -6.80 -25.31
CA ARG A 79 12.16 -7.09 -26.56
C ARG A 79 13.61 -7.24 -26.09
N GLY A 80 14.28 -8.36 -26.28
CA GLY A 80 14.17 -9.37 -27.32
C GLY A 80 15.62 -9.76 -27.64
#